data_AF-F9UPQ2-F1
#
_entry.id   AF-F9UPQ2-F1
#
_cell.length_a   1.000
_cell.length_b   1.000
_cell.length_c   1.000
_cell.angle_alpha   90.00
_cell.angle_beta   90.00
_cell.angle_gamma   90.00
#
_symmetry.space_group_name_H-M   'P 1'
#
loop_
_entity.id
_entity.type
_entity.pdbx_description
1 polymer ?
#
loop_
_entity_poly.entity_id
_entity_poly.type
_entity_poly.pdbx_seq_one_letter_code
_entity_poly.pdbx_strand_id
1 'polypeptide(L)'
;MDWEDYFPTAIAERGYDYYLQGYVTDLKRTKTQITAMVTGTQDYGVVIDLANGDFHGGACECPYANSHPYCKHMAAVLCQATAADKPASQQQVSKAPTSFDSLEQTATKLVERATDRQVRDFLSVVLAHDKHLVQLFRTVMGETNVVTDLPEYLASVDDLFDTNADGGGFIDYDAATDFGDEALTLLKEEVQPLVDHGEYGLVFQILAHLMLKIDHVDIDDSDGEIMMIMSASDDLWEAVLTKADADVQQQVFDWLCKQLTKSLNIIEDTLDDLLFTYFKTPAFIDAKLVYTAKRFRAVQKHPDLWDYDWQIKKWLKHYLQMMSAAHVPDKQIIKFCGANLAIPQVRLFYSQFCLQHQDEAHAVQLLKDGKKLVTDDPSMLAELSRQLKDAYQQLGEKQLYRQELWQLLTEYAPADEMLFSELKQSYPTTDWPAVREQLLTAIAKNSNVDLKPLYVQENLLNPLLKAVVAADGLWDLRIYEPLLKPRFSDLLLAKYDHEVRKMATTTGTRRKYQQLVGILKRMLAYPAGKSTVQAIVHDWQQQYPRRSAMMDELSRLNW
;
A
#
# COMPACT_ATOMS: atom_id res chain seq x y z
N MET A 1 -27.23 9.35 -17.58
CA MET A 1 -25.88 9.09 -18.07
C MET A 1 -25.70 7.60 -17.97
N ASP A 2 -25.61 6.90 -19.10
CA ASP A 2 -25.58 5.44 -19.15
C ASP A 2 -24.12 4.98 -19.16
N TRP A 3 -23.47 5.02 -18.00
CA TRP A 3 -22.05 4.69 -17.83
C TRP A 3 -21.82 3.26 -17.34
N GLU A 4 -22.85 2.61 -16.81
CA GLU A 4 -22.78 1.28 -16.17
C GLU A 4 -22.26 0.20 -17.13
N ASP A 5 -22.66 0.24 -18.41
CA ASP A 5 -22.23 -0.71 -19.45
C ASP A 5 -20.73 -0.62 -19.81
N TYR A 6 -20.03 0.43 -19.36
CA TYR A 6 -18.60 0.60 -19.59
C TYR A 6 -17.73 -0.13 -18.55
N PHE A 7 -18.33 -0.54 -17.43
CA PHE A 7 -17.63 -1.16 -16.31
C PHE A 7 -18.00 -2.65 -16.23
N PRO A 8 -17.04 -3.55 -15.92
CA PRO A 8 -17.39 -4.90 -15.48
C PRO A 8 -18.33 -4.83 -14.26
N THR A 9 -19.34 -5.70 -14.21
CA THR A 9 -20.40 -5.69 -13.17
C THR A 9 -19.83 -5.60 -11.76
N ALA A 10 -18.86 -6.46 -11.41
CA ALA A 10 -18.20 -6.44 -10.11
C ALA A 10 -17.47 -5.11 -9.78
N ILE A 11 -16.94 -4.40 -10.79
CA ILE A 11 -16.29 -3.09 -10.59
C ILE A 11 -17.34 -1.99 -10.40
N ALA A 12 -18.46 -2.08 -11.11
CA ALA A 12 -19.58 -1.16 -10.97
C ALA A 12 -20.24 -1.30 -9.58
N GLU A 13 -20.46 -2.53 -9.11
CA GLU A 13 -21.02 -2.84 -7.78
C GLU A 13 -20.11 -2.32 -6.67
N ARG A 14 -18.80 -2.60 -6.73
CA ARG A 14 -17.83 -2.04 -5.76
C ARG A 14 -17.78 -0.51 -5.78
N GLY A 15 -17.95 0.11 -6.95
CA GLY A 15 -18.04 1.56 -7.06
C GLY A 15 -19.31 2.12 -6.41
N TYR A 16 -20.43 1.40 -6.56
CA TYR A 16 -21.69 1.72 -5.91
C TYR A 16 -21.59 1.65 -4.38
N ASP A 17 -20.87 0.66 -3.83
CA ASP A 17 -20.62 0.55 -2.39
C ASP A 17 -19.84 1.74 -1.84
N TYR A 18 -18.79 2.19 -2.53
CA TYR A 18 -18.00 3.38 -2.14
C TYR A 18 -18.84 4.65 -2.15
N TYR A 19 -19.79 4.76 -3.08
CA TYR A 19 -20.76 5.84 -3.10
C TYR A 19 -21.73 5.76 -1.89
N LEU A 20 -22.26 4.58 -1.58
CA LEU A 20 -23.17 4.38 -0.44
C LEU A 20 -22.52 4.65 0.91
N GLN A 21 -21.23 4.30 1.05
CA GLN A 21 -20.44 4.53 2.26
C GLN A 21 -19.96 5.99 2.41
N GLY A 22 -20.25 6.85 1.42
CA GLY A 22 -19.95 8.29 1.48
C GLY A 22 -18.48 8.63 1.24
N TYR A 23 -17.71 7.74 0.61
CA TYR A 23 -16.27 7.94 0.37
C TYR A 23 -15.94 8.90 -0.76
N VAL A 24 -16.95 9.37 -1.50
CA VAL A 24 -16.76 10.37 -2.56
C VAL A 24 -17.01 11.76 -2.00
N THR A 25 -15.96 12.57 -1.98
CA THR A 25 -15.95 13.94 -1.44
C THR A 25 -15.49 14.94 -2.51
N ASP A 26 -15.74 16.22 -2.27
CA ASP A 26 -15.31 17.33 -3.15
C ASP A 26 -15.75 17.22 -4.63
N LEU A 27 -16.91 16.61 -4.88
CA LEU A 27 -17.45 16.46 -6.23
C LEU A 27 -17.77 17.81 -6.87
N LYS A 28 -17.08 18.11 -7.97
CA LYS A 28 -17.25 19.32 -8.79
C LYS A 28 -17.54 18.90 -10.22
N ARG A 29 -18.55 19.51 -10.83
CA ARG A 29 -18.96 19.23 -12.20
C ARG A 29 -18.92 20.46 -13.09
N THR A 30 -18.38 20.30 -14.28
CA THR A 30 -18.40 21.25 -15.37
C THR A 30 -19.12 20.65 -16.58
N LYS A 31 -19.22 21.39 -17.69
CA LYS A 31 -19.82 20.87 -18.94
C LYS A 31 -19.01 19.74 -19.58
N THR A 32 -17.72 19.63 -19.26
CA THR A 32 -16.78 18.71 -19.93
C THR A 32 -16.12 17.73 -18.97
N GLN A 33 -16.22 17.92 -17.65
CA GLN A 33 -15.57 17.06 -16.66
C GLN A 33 -16.32 17.00 -15.32
N ILE A 34 -16.16 15.88 -14.61
CA ILE A 34 -16.47 15.72 -13.18
C ILE A 34 -15.17 15.39 -12.45
N THR A 35 -14.88 16.08 -11.36
CA THR A 35 -13.70 15.84 -10.52
C THR A 35 -14.13 15.58 -9.09
N ALA A 36 -13.52 14.62 -8.39
CA ALA A 36 -13.80 14.33 -7.00
C ALA A 36 -12.59 13.68 -6.32
N MET A 37 -12.62 13.63 -4.99
CA MET A 37 -11.71 12.82 -4.17
C MET A 37 -12.45 11.58 -3.70
N VAL A 38 -11.80 10.41 -3.79
CA VAL A 38 -12.38 9.15 -3.32
C VAL A 38 -11.47 8.50 -2.29
N THR A 39 -11.98 8.32 -1.08
CA THR A 39 -11.24 7.71 0.02
C THR A 39 -11.18 6.18 -0.15
N GLY A 40 -9.96 5.65 -0.17
CA GLY A 40 -9.66 4.21 -0.16
C GLY A 40 -8.50 3.92 0.80
N THR A 41 -7.50 3.15 0.38
CA THR A 41 -6.24 2.99 1.16
C THR A 41 -5.46 4.31 1.31
N GLN A 42 -5.76 5.28 0.45
CA GLN A 42 -5.43 6.70 0.55
C GLN A 42 -6.50 7.47 -0.23
N ASP A 43 -6.46 8.81 -0.20
CA ASP A 43 -7.36 9.61 -1.02
C ASP A 43 -6.88 9.65 -2.47
N TYR A 44 -7.76 9.24 -3.38
CA TYR A 44 -7.46 9.19 -4.81
C TYR A 44 -8.17 10.33 -5.55
N GLY A 45 -7.41 11.11 -6.33
CA GLY A 45 -7.98 12.04 -7.29
C GLY A 45 -8.64 11.30 -8.45
N VAL A 46 -9.91 11.63 -8.72
CA VAL A 46 -10.68 11.07 -9.84
C VAL A 46 -11.13 12.20 -10.76
N VAL A 47 -10.89 12.01 -12.06
CA VAL A 47 -11.33 12.90 -13.12
C VAL A 47 -12.11 12.09 -14.16
N ILE A 48 -13.34 12.48 -14.41
CA ILE A 48 -14.23 11.88 -15.40
C ILE A 48 -14.41 12.89 -16.54
N ASP A 49 -14.16 12.46 -17.77
CA ASP A 49 -14.37 13.26 -18.97
C ASP A 49 -15.79 13.05 -19.53
N LEU A 50 -16.46 14.17 -19.81
CA LEU A 50 -17.80 14.21 -20.38
C LEU A 50 -17.77 14.73 -21.81
N ALA A 51 -18.46 14.05 -22.72
CA ALA A 51 -18.73 14.52 -24.08
C ALA A 51 -20.25 14.70 -24.25
N ASN A 52 -20.69 15.92 -24.56
CA ASN A 52 -22.12 16.27 -24.67
C ASN A 52 -22.96 15.94 -23.42
N GLY A 53 -22.34 15.85 -22.25
CA GLY A 53 -23.02 15.48 -21.00
C GLY A 53 -23.05 13.99 -20.69
N ASP A 54 -22.49 13.14 -21.56
CA ASP A 54 -22.37 11.69 -21.36
C ASP A 54 -20.94 11.29 -21.01
N PHE A 55 -20.82 10.14 -20.34
CA PHE A 55 -19.53 9.56 -19.97
C PHE A 55 -18.71 9.19 -21.22
N HIS A 56 -17.48 9.68 -21.29
CA HIS A 56 -16.57 9.42 -22.41
C HIS A 56 -15.27 8.73 -21.95
N GLY A 57 -14.90 8.84 -20.68
CA GLY A 57 -13.72 8.21 -20.09
C GLY A 57 -13.33 8.87 -18.77
N GLY A 58 -12.17 8.51 -18.22
CA GLY A 58 -11.65 9.15 -17.02
C GLY A 58 -10.24 8.70 -16.67
N ALA A 59 -9.68 9.34 -15.65
CA ALA A 59 -8.42 8.98 -15.01
C ALA A 59 -8.62 8.94 -13.48
N CYS A 60 -7.94 8.00 -12.84
CA CYS A 60 -7.91 7.86 -11.38
C CYS A 60 -6.48 7.57 -10.97
N GLU A 61 -6.05 8.13 -9.86
CA GLU A 61 -4.71 7.95 -9.30
C GLU A 61 -4.51 6.58 -8.62
N CYS A 62 -5.54 5.74 -8.57
CA CYS A 62 -5.43 4.44 -7.91
C CYS A 62 -4.55 3.44 -8.68
N PRO A 63 -3.79 2.57 -7.98
CA PRO A 63 -2.91 1.59 -8.61
C PRO A 63 -3.61 0.72 -9.65
N TYR A 64 -4.88 0.37 -9.40
CA TYR A 64 -5.70 -0.43 -10.30
C TYR A 64 -5.93 0.25 -11.67
N ALA A 65 -6.07 1.57 -11.70
CA ALA A 65 -6.28 2.35 -12.92
C ALA A 65 -5.03 2.44 -13.82
N ASN A 66 -3.86 2.00 -13.33
CA ASN A 66 -2.63 1.95 -14.13
C ASN A 66 -2.68 0.85 -15.20
N SER A 67 -3.38 -0.25 -14.92
CA SER A 67 -3.50 -1.41 -15.80
C SER A 67 -4.90 -1.59 -16.38
N HIS A 68 -5.90 -0.91 -15.80
CA HIS A 68 -7.31 -1.01 -16.17
C HIS A 68 -7.89 0.38 -16.49
N PRO A 69 -8.65 0.52 -17.58
CA PRO A 69 -9.21 1.82 -17.99
C PRO A 69 -10.32 2.32 -17.05
N TYR A 70 -10.93 1.42 -16.27
CA TYR A 70 -12.09 1.70 -15.42
C TYR A 70 -11.87 1.04 -14.06
N CYS A 71 -11.99 1.82 -12.99
CA CYS A 71 -11.80 1.37 -11.62
C CYS A 71 -13.03 1.71 -10.76
N LYS A 72 -13.16 1.04 -9.61
CA LYS A 72 -14.28 1.26 -8.67
C LYS A 72 -14.43 2.72 -8.22
N HIS A 73 -13.32 3.47 -8.07
CA HIS A 73 -13.39 4.89 -7.70
C HIS A 73 -14.04 5.76 -8.78
N MET A 74 -13.79 5.47 -10.07
CA MET A 74 -14.48 6.15 -11.17
C MET A 74 -15.97 5.84 -11.19
N ALA A 75 -16.33 4.58 -10.98
CA ALA A 75 -17.73 4.17 -10.85
C ALA A 75 -18.40 4.88 -9.67
N ALA A 76 -17.73 5.01 -8.51
CA ALA A 76 -18.26 5.73 -7.35
C ALA A 76 -18.56 7.22 -7.64
N VAL A 77 -17.65 7.91 -8.35
CA VAL A 77 -17.87 9.31 -8.76
C VAL A 77 -19.03 9.43 -9.75
N LEU A 78 -19.16 8.49 -10.67
CA LEU A 78 -20.27 8.44 -11.62
C LEU A 78 -21.60 8.14 -10.93
N CYS A 79 -21.63 7.26 -9.93
CA CYS A 79 -22.80 7.02 -9.07
C CYS A 79 -23.26 8.33 -8.38
N GLN A 80 -22.33 9.03 -7.72
CA GLN A 80 -22.64 10.27 -7.01
C GLN A 80 -23.07 11.39 -7.97
N ALA A 81 -22.42 11.53 -9.13
CA ALA A 81 -22.79 12.51 -10.14
C ALA A 81 -24.16 12.23 -10.77
N THR A 82 -24.49 10.95 -10.98
CA THR A 82 -25.80 10.52 -11.51
C THR A 82 -26.91 10.74 -10.48
N ALA A 83 -26.62 10.56 -9.19
CA ALA A 83 -27.55 10.89 -8.11
C ALA A 83 -27.80 12.40 -8.00
N ALA A 84 -26.78 13.23 -8.24
CA ALA A 84 -26.88 14.69 -8.21
C ALA A 84 -27.65 15.30 -9.39
N ASP A 85 -27.78 14.60 -10.52
CA ASP A 85 -28.52 15.04 -11.72
C ASP A 85 -30.05 14.91 -11.61
N LYS A 86 -30.56 14.27 -10.56
CA LYS A 86 -32.01 14.14 -10.36
C LYS A 86 -32.57 15.43 -9.73
N PRO A 87 -33.63 16.06 -10.31
CA PRO A 87 -34.19 17.29 -9.78
C PRO A 87 -34.72 17.12 -8.34
N ALA A 88 -34.51 18.15 -7.52
CA ALA A 88 -34.82 18.19 -6.08
C ALA A 88 -36.30 17.97 -5.70
N SER A 89 -37.20 17.75 -6.66
CA SER A 89 -38.61 17.37 -6.44
C SER A 89 -38.83 15.85 -6.27
N GLN A 90 -37.76 15.04 -6.30
CA GLN A 90 -37.76 13.64 -5.85
C GLN A 90 -36.82 13.41 -4.66
N GLN A 91 -36.61 14.44 -3.81
CA GLN A 91 -36.12 14.26 -2.44
C GLN A 91 -37.23 13.71 -1.54
N GLN A 92 -37.74 12.54 -1.89
CA GLN A 92 -38.05 11.52 -0.90
C GLN A 92 -37.03 10.43 -1.16
N VAL A 93 -36.16 10.22 -0.18
CA VAL A 93 -35.31 9.04 -0.09
C VAL A 93 -36.22 7.81 -0.06
N SER A 94 -36.63 7.32 -1.22
CA SER A 94 -36.93 5.91 -1.37
C SER A 94 -35.57 5.24 -1.56
N LYS A 95 -35.00 4.74 -0.46
CA LYS A 95 -34.11 3.58 -0.51
C LYS A 95 -34.85 2.55 -1.36
N ALA A 96 -34.45 2.37 -2.62
CA ALA A 96 -34.68 1.09 -3.25
C ALA A 96 -33.78 0.15 -2.45
N PRO A 97 -34.36 -0.75 -1.63
CA PRO A 97 -33.53 -1.53 -0.76
C PRO A 97 -32.70 -2.45 -1.66
N THR A 98 -31.40 -2.60 -1.38
CA THR A 98 -30.74 -3.84 -1.75
C THR A 98 -31.59 -4.98 -1.17
N SER A 99 -31.66 -6.14 -1.83
CA SER A 99 -32.50 -7.27 -1.35
C SER A 99 -32.31 -7.55 0.15
N PHE A 100 -31.11 -7.32 0.68
CA PHE A 100 -30.76 -7.32 2.10
C PHE A 100 -31.36 -6.16 2.93
N ASP A 101 -31.23 -4.89 2.51
CA ASP A 101 -31.89 -3.74 3.18
C ASP A 101 -33.43 -3.93 3.20
N SER A 102 -34.00 -4.63 2.20
CA SER A 102 -35.45 -4.94 2.16
C SER A 102 -35.82 -5.99 3.21
N LEU A 103 -34.94 -6.96 3.42
CA LEU A 103 -35.14 -8.10 4.33
C LEU A 103 -34.99 -7.65 5.78
N GLU A 104 -33.95 -6.89 6.10
CA GLU A 104 -33.74 -6.34 7.45
C GLU A 104 -34.89 -5.41 7.86
N GLN A 105 -35.29 -4.50 6.97
CA GLN A 105 -36.43 -3.61 7.24
C GLN A 105 -37.76 -4.36 7.32
N THR A 106 -37.92 -5.44 6.56
CA THR A 106 -39.11 -6.31 6.64
C THR A 106 -39.13 -7.10 7.95
N ALA A 107 -38.00 -7.70 8.34
CA ALA A 107 -37.83 -8.40 9.60
C ALA A 107 -38.14 -7.47 10.79
N THR A 108 -37.59 -6.26 10.79
CA THR A 108 -37.83 -5.24 11.82
C THR A 108 -39.33 -4.91 11.93
N LYS A 109 -40.01 -4.62 10.81
CA LYS A 109 -41.45 -4.32 10.80
C LYS A 109 -42.32 -5.50 11.25
N LEU A 110 -41.90 -6.74 10.97
CA LEU A 110 -42.61 -7.94 11.43
C LEU A 110 -42.46 -8.11 12.95
N VAL A 111 -41.26 -7.91 13.49
CA VAL A 111 -40.99 -7.97 14.92
C VAL A 111 -41.74 -6.87 15.67
N GLU A 112 -41.74 -5.63 15.18
CA GLU A 112 -42.49 -4.50 15.78
C GLU A 112 -44.01 -4.74 15.87
N ARG A 113 -44.57 -5.48 14.91
CA ARG A 113 -46.01 -5.80 14.86
C ARG A 113 -46.37 -7.06 15.64
N ALA A 114 -45.41 -7.92 15.93
CA ALA A 114 -45.63 -9.15 16.65
C ALA A 114 -45.80 -8.87 18.14
N THR A 115 -46.66 -9.65 18.80
CA THR A 115 -46.76 -9.61 20.27
C THR A 115 -45.53 -10.24 20.91
N ASP A 116 -45.18 -9.84 22.14
CA ASP A 116 -44.07 -10.44 22.92
C ASP A 116 -44.12 -11.97 22.93
N ARG A 117 -45.31 -12.55 23.03
CA ARG A 117 -45.50 -14.00 23.00
C ARG A 117 -45.13 -14.60 21.65
N GLN A 118 -45.57 -14.00 20.54
CA GLN A 118 -45.24 -14.47 19.20
C GLN A 118 -43.74 -14.36 18.92
N VAL A 119 -43.10 -13.27 19.36
CA VAL A 119 -41.64 -13.10 19.23
C VAL A 119 -40.91 -14.16 20.04
N ARG A 120 -41.26 -14.35 21.33
CA ARG A 120 -40.62 -15.34 22.20
C ARG A 120 -40.82 -16.78 21.73
N ASP A 121 -42.04 -17.13 21.29
CA ASP A 121 -42.35 -18.47 20.78
C ASP A 121 -41.59 -18.74 19.47
N PHE A 122 -41.56 -17.77 18.53
CA PHE A 122 -40.82 -17.89 17.27
C PHE A 122 -39.31 -17.97 17.50
N LEU A 123 -38.76 -17.07 18.32
CA LEU A 123 -37.34 -17.05 18.65
C LEU A 123 -36.92 -18.35 19.31
N SER A 124 -37.71 -18.90 20.24
CA SER A 124 -37.42 -20.20 20.85
C SER A 124 -37.35 -21.34 19.83
N VAL A 125 -38.21 -21.32 18.82
CA VAL A 125 -38.17 -22.31 17.73
C VAL A 125 -36.93 -22.12 16.86
N VAL A 126 -36.62 -20.89 16.46
CA VAL A 126 -35.45 -20.59 15.61
C VAL A 126 -34.16 -20.97 16.33
N LEU A 127 -33.98 -20.52 17.58
CA LEU A 127 -32.82 -20.86 18.40
C LEU A 127 -32.69 -22.37 18.63
N ALA A 128 -33.79 -23.11 18.79
CA ALA A 128 -33.72 -24.56 18.97
C ALA A 128 -33.17 -25.32 17.74
N HIS A 129 -33.15 -24.70 16.55
CA HIS A 129 -32.73 -25.34 15.30
C HIS A 129 -31.47 -24.71 14.69
N ASP A 130 -30.95 -23.65 15.27
CA ASP A 130 -29.79 -22.91 14.77
C ASP A 130 -28.83 -22.59 15.92
N LYS A 131 -27.73 -23.34 15.97
CA LYS A 131 -26.72 -23.20 17.03
C LYS A 131 -26.00 -21.86 16.97
N HIS A 132 -25.76 -21.34 15.78
CA HIS A 132 -25.11 -20.05 15.60
C HIS A 132 -25.99 -18.92 16.16
N LEU A 133 -27.29 -18.94 15.88
CA LEU A 133 -28.22 -17.98 16.46
C LEU A 133 -28.35 -18.11 17.99
N VAL A 134 -28.23 -19.32 18.56
CA VAL A 134 -28.15 -19.51 20.02
C VAL A 134 -26.96 -18.75 20.59
N GLN A 135 -25.81 -18.85 19.94
CA GLN A 135 -24.58 -18.25 20.44
C GLN A 135 -24.62 -16.72 20.34
N LEU A 136 -25.07 -16.17 19.21
CA LEU A 136 -25.31 -14.73 19.08
C LEU A 136 -26.30 -14.23 20.15
N PHE A 137 -27.38 -14.97 20.39
CA PHE A 137 -28.38 -14.57 21.38
C PHE A 137 -27.84 -14.63 22.82
N ARG A 138 -26.93 -15.57 23.15
CA ARG A 138 -26.22 -15.58 24.44
C ARG A 138 -25.37 -14.34 24.64
N THR A 139 -24.65 -13.91 23.61
CA THR A 139 -23.85 -12.67 23.63
C THR A 139 -24.75 -11.46 23.93
N VAL A 140 -25.88 -11.34 23.24
CA VAL A 140 -26.87 -10.27 23.48
C VAL A 140 -27.43 -10.30 24.91
N MET A 141 -27.58 -11.48 25.50
CA MET A 141 -28.05 -11.66 26.88
C MET A 141 -26.95 -11.47 27.94
N GLY A 142 -25.68 -11.32 27.54
CA GLY A 142 -24.54 -11.27 28.44
C GLY A 142 -24.28 -12.61 29.17
N GLU A 143 -24.67 -13.73 28.56
CA GLU A 143 -24.50 -15.10 29.09
C GLU A 143 -23.35 -15.85 28.39
N THR A 144 -22.33 -15.12 27.96
CA THR A 144 -21.12 -15.65 27.31
C THR A 144 -20.14 -16.23 28.34
N ASN A 145 -19.49 -17.33 27.97
CA ASN A 145 -18.43 -17.94 28.78
C ASN A 145 -17.33 -18.53 27.89
N VAL A 146 -16.12 -17.98 28.02
CA VAL A 146 -14.93 -18.37 27.26
C VAL A 146 -14.73 -19.89 27.22
N VAL A 147 -14.96 -20.59 28.34
CA VAL A 147 -14.70 -22.04 28.45
C VAL A 147 -15.72 -22.87 27.67
N THR A 148 -16.98 -22.45 27.63
CA THR A 148 -18.04 -23.22 26.97
C THR A 148 -18.18 -22.85 25.50
N ASP A 149 -17.87 -21.61 25.14
CA ASP A 149 -18.26 -21.04 23.86
C ASP A 149 -17.12 -21.04 22.84
N LEU A 150 -15.86 -20.94 23.31
CA LEU A 150 -14.69 -20.91 22.45
C LEU A 150 -14.60 -22.09 21.46
N PRO A 151 -14.87 -23.35 21.84
CA PRO A 151 -14.77 -24.47 20.90
C PRO A 151 -15.67 -24.32 19.67
N GLU A 152 -16.83 -23.68 19.80
CA GLU A 152 -17.75 -23.47 18.68
C GLU A 152 -17.19 -22.41 17.72
N TYR A 153 -16.70 -21.28 18.24
CA TYR A 153 -16.06 -20.27 17.40
C TYR A 153 -14.79 -20.76 16.71
N LEU A 154 -13.96 -21.56 17.40
CA LEU A 154 -12.78 -22.17 16.79
C LEU A 154 -13.18 -23.14 15.68
N ALA A 155 -14.26 -23.90 15.88
CA ALA A 155 -14.80 -24.76 14.84
C ALA A 155 -15.34 -23.97 13.64
N SER A 156 -16.02 -22.83 13.86
CA SER A 156 -16.45 -21.94 12.76
C SER A 156 -15.24 -21.43 11.96
N VAL A 157 -14.17 -21.02 12.65
CA VAL A 157 -12.93 -20.61 11.97
C VAL A 157 -12.30 -21.78 11.22
N ASP A 158 -12.28 -22.98 11.80
CA ASP A 158 -11.72 -24.16 11.13
C ASP A 158 -12.51 -24.55 9.87
N ASP A 159 -13.85 -24.46 9.93
CA ASP A 159 -14.76 -24.77 8.83
C ASP A 159 -14.54 -23.89 7.59
N LEU A 160 -14.15 -22.63 7.78
CA LEU A 160 -13.75 -21.73 6.69
C LEU A 160 -12.65 -22.36 5.81
N PHE A 161 -11.65 -22.96 6.44
CA PHE A 161 -10.54 -23.57 5.72
C PHE A 161 -10.93 -24.95 5.18
N ASP A 162 -11.67 -25.74 5.96
CA ASP A 162 -12.04 -27.10 5.57
C ASP A 162 -13.04 -27.13 4.40
N THR A 163 -13.91 -26.13 4.29
CA THR A 163 -14.92 -26.02 3.23
C THR A 163 -14.35 -25.47 1.92
N ASN A 164 -13.39 -24.54 2.01
CA ASN A 164 -12.85 -23.84 0.84
C ASN A 164 -11.55 -24.49 0.29
N ALA A 165 -10.86 -25.30 1.09
CA ALA A 165 -9.66 -25.99 0.64
C ALA A 165 -9.96 -27.30 -0.09
N ASP A 166 -9.10 -27.65 -1.04
CA ASP A 166 -9.13 -28.95 -1.70
C ASP A 166 -8.65 -30.09 -0.78
N GLY A 167 -8.68 -31.33 -1.29
CA GLY A 167 -8.24 -32.50 -0.51
C GLY A 167 -6.76 -32.49 -0.09
N GLY A 168 -5.96 -31.56 -0.62
CA GLY A 168 -4.58 -31.29 -0.23
C GLY A 168 -4.42 -30.13 0.76
N GLY A 169 -5.50 -29.40 1.09
CA GLY A 169 -5.46 -28.22 1.95
C GLY A 169 -5.12 -26.92 1.21
N PHE A 170 -5.16 -26.92 -0.13
CA PHE A 170 -4.91 -25.73 -0.95
C PHE A 170 -6.23 -25.05 -1.32
N ILE A 171 -6.29 -23.72 -1.17
CA ILE A 171 -7.43 -22.91 -1.62
C ILE A 171 -7.08 -22.31 -2.97
N ASP A 172 -7.78 -22.72 -4.03
CA ASP A 172 -7.53 -22.22 -5.38
C ASP A 172 -8.12 -20.81 -5.61
N TYR A 173 -7.77 -20.20 -6.74
CA TYR A 173 -8.17 -18.84 -7.08
C TYR A 173 -9.70 -18.63 -7.07
N ASP A 174 -10.47 -19.62 -7.53
CA ASP A 174 -11.92 -19.50 -7.61
C ASP A 174 -12.53 -19.59 -6.20
N ALA A 175 -12.01 -20.48 -5.33
CA ALA A 175 -12.44 -20.65 -3.95
C ALA A 175 -11.93 -19.55 -2.99
N ALA A 176 -10.85 -18.86 -3.34
CA ALA A 176 -10.26 -17.81 -2.50
C ALA A 176 -11.26 -16.67 -2.20
N THR A 177 -12.04 -16.26 -3.21
CA THR A 177 -13.04 -15.19 -3.04
C THR A 177 -14.09 -15.58 -2.00
N ASP A 178 -14.65 -16.79 -2.10
CA ASP A 178 -15.66 -17.29 -1.16
C ASP A 178 -15.07 -17.41 0.26
N PHE A 179 -13.85 -17.95 0.39
CA PHE A 179 -13.12 -17.98 1.67
C PHE A 179 -12.96 -16.58 2.28
N GLY A 180 -12.58 -15.59 1.47
CA GLY A 180 -12.44 -14.20 1.87
C GLY A 180 -13.75 -13.61 2.39
N ASP A 181 -14.83 -13.76 1.63
CA ASP A 181 -16.16 -13.24 1.98
C ASP A 181 -16.72 -13.90 3.24
N GLU A 182 -16.57 -15.22 3.38
CA GLU A 182 -17.00 -15.97 4.57
C GLU A 182 -16.21 -15.55 5.82
N ALA A 183 -14.88 -15.41 5.71
CA ALA A 183 -14.04 -14.95 6.81
C ALA A 183 -14.40 -13.51 7.25
N LEU A 184 -14.60 -12.60 6.29
CA LEU A 184 -15.04 -11.23 6.58
C LEU A 184 -16.44 -11.19 7.22
N THR A 185 -17.34 -12.06 6.77
CA THR A 185 -18.67 -12.21 7.37
C THR A 185 -18.56 -12.71 8.81
N LEU A 186 -17.75 -13.73 9.09
CA LEU A 186 -17.51 -14.21 10.45
C LEU A 186 -16.96 -13.11 11.36
N LEU A 187 -15.95 -12.36 10.91
CA LEU A 187 -15.37 -11.27 11.70
C LEU A 187 -16.41 -10.18 12.02
N LYS A 188 -17.26 -9.84 11.05
CA LYS A 188 -18.25 -8.77 11.18
C LYS A 188 -19.51 -9.19 11.95
N GLU A 189 -20.04 -10.37 11.69
CA GLU A 189 -21.35 -10.79 12.20
C GLU A 189 -21.24 -11.61 13.48
N GLU A 190 -20.10 -12.28 13.71
CA GLU A 190 -19.90 -13.12 14.90
C GLU A 190 -18.91 -12.51 15.90
N VAL A 191 -17.78 -11.97 15.42
CA VAL A 191 -16.70 -11.50 16.31
C VAL A 191 -16.90 -10.06 16.75
N GLN A 192 -17.36 -9.15 15.88
CA GLN A 192 -17.64 -7.76 16.26
C GLN A 192 -18.67 -7.63 17.39
N PRO A 193 -19.78 -8.40 17.43
CA PRO A 193 -20.69 -8.36 18.58
C PRO A 193 -20.01 -8.73 19.91
N LEU A 194 -19.03 -9.64 19.92
CA LEU A 194 -18.27 -9.96 21.13
C LEU A 194 -17.46 -8.74 21.61
N VAL A 195 -16.87 -7.97 20.68
CA VAL A 195 -16.19 -6.70 20.99
C VAL A 195 -17.16 -5.69 21.60
N ASP A 196 -18.37 -5.57 21.04
CA ASP A 196 -19.39 -4.61 21.50
C ASP A 196 -19.90 -4.94 22.91
N HIS A 197 -19.88 -6.22 23.29
CA HIS A 197 -20.27 -6.69 24.62
C HIS A 197 -19.09 -6.83 25.60
N GLY A 198 -17.86 -6.49 25.17
CA GLY A 198 -16.67 -6.49 26.02
C GLY A 198 -16.04 -7.87 26.26
N GLU A 199 -16.39 -8.87 25.45
CA GLU A 199 -15.89 -10.25 25.54
C GLU A 199 -14.49 -10.41 24.92
N TYR A 200 -13.56 -9.53 25.30
CA TYR A 200 -12.25 -9.43 24.66
C TYR A 200 -11.38 -10.69 24.80
N GLY A 201 -11.59 -11.49 25.84
CA GLY A 201 -10.91 -12.78 26.01
C GLY A 201 -11.30 -13.79 24.93
N LEU A 202 -12.58 -13.86 24.55
CA LEU A 202 -13.05 -14.68 23.44
C LEU A 202 -12.51 -14.15 22.10
N VAL A 203 -12.66 -12.84 21.86
CA VAL A 203 -12.18 -12.18 20.64
C VAL A 203 -10.70 -12.46 20.40
N PHE A 204 -9.86 -12.30 21.44
CA PHE A 204 -8.44 -12.64 21.36
C PHE A 204 -8.19 -14.08 20.88
N GLN A 205 -8.86 -15.07 21.49
CA GLN A 205 -8.62 -16.48 21.15
C GLN A 205 -9.05 -16.81 19.71
N ILE A 206 -10.15 -16.21 19.24
CA ILE A 206 -10.65 -16.38 17.87
C ILE A 206 -9.66 -15.78 16.87
N LEU A 207 -9.27 -14.52 17.06
CA LEU A 207 -8.31 -13.84 16.19
C LEU A 207 -6.95 -14.52 16.18
N ALA A 208 -6.47 -14.97 17.33
CA ALA A 208 -5.22 -15.70 17.46
C ALA A 208 -5.25 -17.02 16.69
N HIS A 209 -6.36 -17.75 16.73
CA HIS A 209 -6.53 -19.00 15.98
C HIS A 209 -6.62 -18.74 14.47
N LEU A 210 -7.42 -17.77 14.05
CA LEU A 210 -7.55 -17.37 12.65
C LEU A 210 -6.20 -16.98 12.04
N MET A 211 -5.43 -16.11 12.71
CA MET A 211 -4.10 -15.69 12.23
C MET A 211 -3.14 -16.88 12.11
N LEU A 212 -3.15 -17.81 13.07
CA LEU A 212 -2.29 -19.00 13.00
C LEU A 212 -2.70 -19.97 11.89
N LYS A 213 -3.99 -20.06 11.54
CA LYS A 213 -4.45 -20.82 10.39
C LYS A 213 -4.04 -20.14 9.07
N ILE A 214 -4.18 -18.81 8.98
CA ILE A 214 -3.70 -18.00 7.85
C ILE A 214 -2.20 -18.18 7.62
N ASP A 215 -1.39 -18.22 8.68
CA ASP A 215 0.07 -18.38 8.53
C ASP A 215 0.48 -19.72 7.87
N HIS A 216 -0.42 -20.69 7.85
CA HIS A 216 -0.17 -22.05 7.36
C HIS A 216 -1.05 -22.44 6.16
N VAL A 217 -1.94 -21.56 5.70
CA VAL A 217 -2.77 -21.84 4.53
C VAL A 217 -1.95 -21.70 3.26
N ASP A 218 -2.15 -22.62 2.33
CA ASP A 218 -1.66 -22.50 0.96
C ASP A 218 -2.84 -22.04 0.10
N ILE A 219 -2.73 -20.86 -0.50
CA ILE A 219 -3.85 -20.18 -1.17
C ILE A 219 -3.35 -19.39 -2.39
N ASP A 220 -4.16 -19.36 -3.46
CA ASP A 220 -3.99 -18.39 -4.55
C ASP A 220 -4.78 -17.11 -4.22
N ASP A 221 -4.20 -16.25 -3.38
CA ASP A 221 -4.78 -14.97 -2.94
C ASP A 221 -4.43 -13.81 -3.87
N SER A 222 -4.37 -14.07 -5.18
CA SER A 222 -3.97 -13.08 -6.19
C SER A 222 -4.80 -11.79 -6.18
N ASP A 223 -6.04 -11.83 -5.67
CA ASP A 223 -6.94 -10.69 -5.51
C ASP A 223 -6.87 -10.03 -4.10
N GLY A 224 -6.08 -10.61 -3.18
CA GLY A 224 -5.63 -10.03 -1.92
C GLY A 224 -6.47 -10.38 -0.70
N GLU A 225 -7.13 -11.54 -0.72
CA GLU A 225 -8.09 -12.01 0.30
C GLU A 225 -7.49 -12.02 1.70
N ILE A 226 -6.27 -12.56 1.85
CA ILE A 226 -5.57 -12.60 3.14
C ILE A 226 -5.35 -11.18 3.68
N MET A 227 -4.93 -10.25 2.83
CA MET A 227 -4.73 -8.86 3.24
C MET A 227 -6.06 -8.22 3.69
N MET A 228 -7.19 -8.55 3.03
CA MET A 228 -8.50 -8.06 3.44
C MET A 228 -8.91 -8.59 4.81
N ILE A 229 -8.72 -9.89 5.07
CA ILE A 229 -9.03 -10.52 6.36
C ILE A 229 -8.15 -9.93 7.47
N MET A 230 -6.85 -9.78 7.21
CA MET A 230 -5.91 -9.19 8.17
C MET A 230 -6.28 -7.74 8.50
N SER A 231 -6.61 -6.94 7.47
CA SER A 231 -7.06 -5.56 7.66
C SER A 231 -8.38 -5.45 8.44
N ALA A 232 -9.35 -6.34 8.19
CA ALA A 232 -10.58 -6.39 8.97
C ALA A 232 -10.35 -6.82 10.43
N SER A 233 -9.28 -7.58 10.69
CA SER A 233 -8.90 -8.00 12.04
C SER A 233 -8.23 -6.88 12.84
N ASP A 234 -7.68 -5.84 12.20
CA ASP A 234 -6.92 -4.78 12.87
C ASP A 234 -7.75 -4.04 13.93
N ASP A 235 -8.98 -3.62 13.58
CA ASP A 235 -9.88 -2.92 14.50
C ASP A 235 -10.27 -3.80 15.71
N LEU A 236 -10.44 -5.11 15.48
CA LEU A 236 -10.77 -6.08 16.52
C LEU A 236 -9.58 -6.29 17.45
N TRP A 237 -8.36 -6.41 16.90
CA TRP A 237 -7.12 -6.47 17.68
C TRP A 237 -6.89 -5.20 18.49
N GLU A 238 -7.10 -4.02 17.90
CA GLU A 238 -7.01 -2.74 18.61
C GLU A 238 -7.99 -2.70 19.78
N ALA A 239 -9.23 -3.16 19.58
CA ALA A 239 -10.22 -3.23 20.66
C ALA A 239 -9.75 -4.13 21.81
N VAL A 240 -9.25 -5.33 21.51
CA VAL A 240 -8.67 -6.24 22.52
C VAL A 240 -7.51 -5.57 23.24
N LEU A 241 -6.58 -4.95 22.51
CA LEU A 241 -5.36 -4.41 23.08
C LEU A 241 -5.58 -3.13 23.91
N THR A 242 -6.60 -2.34 23.59
CA THR A 242 -6.84 -1.05 24.23
C THR A 242 -7.96 -1.06 25.28
N LYS A 243 -8.92 -1.97 25.17
CA LYS A 243 -10.13 -1.99 26.03
C LYS A 243 -10.20 -3.20 26.97
N ALA A 244 -9.48 -4.28 26.69
CA ALA A 244 -9.48 -5.44 27.57
C ALA A 244 -8.83 -5.15 28.92
N ASP A 245 -9.15 -5.97 29.92
CA ASP A 245 -8.51 -5.89 31.23
C ASP A 245 -7.03 -6.33 31.18
N ALA A 246 -6.33 -6.10 32.29
CA ALA A 246 -4.90 -6.39 32.39
C ALA A 246 -4.57 -7.89 32.29
N ASP A 247 -5.50 -8.80 32.62
CA ASP A 247 -5.28 -10.23 32.51
C ASP A 247 -5.28 -10.66 31.05
N VAL A 248 -6.29 -10.23 30.28
CA VAL A 248 -6.34 -10.49 28.83
C VAL A 248 -5.16 -9.85 28.11
N GLN A 249 -4.82 -8.59 28.43
CA GLN A 249 -3.63 -7.95 27.85
C GLN A 249 -2.34 -8.74 28.14
N GLN A 250 -2.16 -9.27 29.35
CA GLN A 250 -1.01 -10.10 29.70
C GLN A 250 -1.02 -11.42 28.91
N GLN A 251 -2.18 -12.06 28.73
CA GLN A 251 -2.30 -13.28 27.92
C GLN A 251 -1.92 -13.01 26.45
N VAL A 252 -2.38 -11.90 25.87
CA VAL A 252 -2.02 -11.49 24.50
C VAL A 252 -0.51 -11.25 24.40
N PHE A 253 0.08 -10.53 25.36
CA PHE A 253 1.53 -10.29 25.41
C PHE A 253 2.34 -11.59 25.44
N ASP A 254 1.98 -12.52 26.33
CA ASP A 254 2.67 -13.80 26.48
C ASP A 254 2.51 -14.66 25.23
N TRP A 255 1.33 -14.63 24.60
CA TRP A 255 1.08 -15.31 23.34
C TRP A 255 1.94 -14.75 22.21
N LEU A 256 1.99 -13.42 22.02
CA LEU A 256 2.83 -12.77 21.00
C LEU A 256 4.31 -13.12 21.20
N CYS A 257 4.82 -12.98 22.43
CA CYS A 257 6.20 -13.34 22.76
C CYS A 257 6.49 -14.83 22.50
N LYS A 258 5.51 -15.72 22.64
CA LYS A 258 5.65 -17.14 22.33
C LYS A 258 5.63 -17.40 20.82
N GLN A 259 4.69 -16.83 20.07
CA GLN A 259 4.57 -17.08 18.63
C GLN A 259 5.77 -16.55 17.85
N LEU A 260 6.26 -15.35 18.19
CA LEU A 260 7.47 -14.76 17.60
C LEU A 260 8.78 -15.54 17.90
N THR A 261 8.70 -16.65 18.65
CA THR A 261 9.82 -17.59 18.77
C THR A 261 9.85 -18.69 17.71
N LYS A 262 8.73 -18.89 17.01
CA LYS A 262 8.54 -19.92 15.99
C LYS A 262 8.93 -19.39 14.61
N SER A 263 8.99 -20.30 13.63
CA SER A 263 9.03 -19.93 12.22
C SER A 263 7.61 -19.57 11.79
N LEU A 264 7.40 -18.32 11.42
CA LEU A 264 6.15 -17.79 10.87
C LEU A 264 6.39 -17.43 9.40
N ASN A 265 5.32 -17.32 8.62
CA ASN A 265 5.38 -17.01 7.20
C ASN A 265 4.76 -15.65 6.90
N ILE A 266 3.43 -15.56 6.97
CA ILE A 266 2.67 -14.39 6.52
C ILE A 266 2.46 -13.41 7.68
N ILE A 267 2.24 -13.90 8.89
CA ILE A 267 1.76 -13.06 10.00
C ILE A 267 2.88 -12.45 10.85
N GLU A 268 4.15 -12.76 10.60
CA GLU A 268 5.25 -12.40 11.51
C GLU A 268 5.32 -10.89 11.77
N ASP A 269 5.23 -10.09 10.71
CA ASP A 269 5.30 -8.63 10.80
C ASP A 269 4.10 -8.06 11.56
N THR A 270 2.90 -8.59 11.32
CA THR A 270 1.70 -8.20 12.08
C THR A 270 1.88 -8.49 13.58
N LEU A 271 2.36 -9.68 13.96
CA LEU A 271 2.57 -10.00 15.38
C LEU A 271 3.65 -9.12 16.02
N ASP A 272 4.70 -8.80 15.28
CA ASP A 272 5.75 -7.89 15.73
C ASP A 272 5.18 -6.47 16.00
N ASP A 273 4.39 -5.96 15.05
CA ASP A 273 3.73 -4.66 15.17
C ASP A 273 2.77 -4.59 16.36
N LEU A 274 1.94 -5.62 16.58
CA LEU A 274 1.05 -5.68 17.74
C LEU A 274 1.85 -5.62 19.06
N LEU A 275 2.95 -6.38 19.17
CA LEU A 275 3.79 -6.43 20.37
C LEU A 275 4.48 -5.08 20.68
N PHE A 276 5.04 -4.44 19.65
CA PHE A 276 5.83 -3.23 19.85
C PHE A 276 4.99 -1.96 19.88
N THR A 277 3.81 -1.94 19.27
CA THR A 277 2.94 -0.77 19.20
C THR A 277 2.05 -0.58 20.43
N TYR A 278 1.42 -1.63 20.94
CA TYR A 278 0.37 -1.48 21.97
C TYR A 278 0.90 -1.63 23.40
N PHE A 279 1.92 -2.46 23.64
CA PHE A 279 2.42 -2.75 24.99
C PHE A 279 3.46 -1.74 25.48
N LYS A 280 3.01 -0.54 25.90
CA LYS A 280 3.89 0.60 26.24
C LYS A 280 3.99 0.95 27.72
N THR A 281 3.35 0.21 28.62
CA THR A 281 3.50 0.45 30.07
C THR A 281 4.94 0.13 30.52
N PRO A 282 5.44 0.73 31.60
CA PRO A 282 6.79 0.42 32.10
C PRO A 282 7.03 -1.07 32.34
N ALA A 283 6.04 -1.78 32.88
CA ALA A 283 6.13 -3.23 33.09
C ALA A 283 6.31 -4.02 31.78
N PHE A 284 5.55 -3.67 30.73
CA PHE A 284 5.71 -4.30 29.43
C PHE A 284 7.00 -3.88 28.72
N ILE A 285 7.46 -2.65 28.88
CA ILE A 285 8.76 -2.20 28.36
C ILE A 285 9.90 -3.02 28.99
N ASP A 286 9.88 -3.19 30.32
CA ASP A 286 10.87 -4.02 31.02
C ASP A 286 10.81 -5.49 30.57
N ALA A 287 9.60 -6.04 30.40
CA ALA A 287 9.41 -7.39 29.88
C ALA A 287 9.94 -7.53 28.45
N LYS A 288 9.66 -6.57 27.56
CA LYS A 288 10.16 -6.54 26.18
C LYS A 288 11.68 -6.36 26.13
N LEU A 289 12.27 -5.60 27.04
CA LEU A 289 13.72 -5.48 27.16
C LEU A 289 14.37 -6.84 27.45
N VAL A 290 13.81 -7.59 28.41
CA VAL A 290 14.29 -8.95 28.75
C VAL A 290 14.07 -9.91 27.57
N TYR A 291 12.90 -9.86 26.94
CA TYR A 291 12.53 -10.69 25.79
C TYR A 291 13.46 -10.46 24.59
N THR A 292 13.62 -9.22 24.15
CA THR A 292 14.47 -8.84 23.01
C THR A 292 15.94 -9.16 23.27
N ALA A 293 16.44 -8.96 24.50
CA ALA A 293 17.77 -9.40 24.89
C ALA A 293 17.96 -10.91 24.75
N LYS A 294 16.95 -11.70 25.18
CA LYS A 294 16.97 -13.17 25.07
C LYS A 294 16.94 -13.61 23.61
N ARG A 295 16.10 -13.00 22.76
CA ARG A 295 16.01 -13.30 21.33
C ARG A 295 17.31 -12.97 20.60
N PHE A 296 17.86 -11.77 20.81
CA PHE A 296 19.15 -11.36 20.24
C PHE A 296 20.27 -12.36 20.59
N ARG A 297 20.39 -12.74 21.86
CA ARG A 297 21.38 -13.75 22.30
C ARG A 297 21.12 -15.15 21.75
N ALA A 298 19.86 -15.50 21.51
CA ALA A 298 19.52 -16.80 20.91
C ALA A 298 19.99 -16.87 19.46
N VAL A 299 19.74 -15.82 18.67
CA VAL A 299 20.20 -15.73 17.28
C VAL A 299 21.72 -15.79 17.22
N GLN A 300 22.44 -15.04 18.07
CA GLN A 300 23.92 -15.06 18.13
C GLN A 300 24.54 -16.45 18.32
N LYS A 301 23.82 -17.40 18.91
CA LYS A 301 24.31 -18.78 19.11
C LYS A 301 24.20 -19.65 17.87
N HIS A 302 23.50 -19.19 16.84
CA HIS A 302 23.22 -19.94 15.63
C HIS A 302 23.59 -19.12 14.38
N PRO A 303 24.89 -18.81 14.19
CA PRO A 303 25.37 -18.06 13.01
C PRO A 303 25.16 -18.79 11.68
N ASP A 304 24.88 -20.10 11.72
CA ASP A 304 24.70 -20.93 10.53
C ASP A 304 23.25 -20.92 9.98
N LEU A 305 22.32 -20.18 10.60
CA LEU A 305 20.96 -20.06 10.11
C LEU A 305 20.92 -19.33 8.76
N TRP A 306 20.07 -19.79 7.84
CA TRP A 306 19.93 -19.19 6.51
C TRP A 306 19.41 -17.74 6.57
N ASP A 307 18.65 -17.41 7.61
CA ASP A 307 18.08 -16.09 7.91
C ASP A 307 18.85 -15.34 9.02
N TYR A 308 20.04 -15.80 9.40
CA TYR A 308 20.82 -15.24 10.53
C TYR A 308 21.00 -13.72 10.42
N ASP A 309 21.43 -13.23 9.25
CA ASP A 309 21.69 -11.81 9.03
C ASP A 309 20.43 -10.96 9.17
N TRP A 310 19.27 -11.47 8.78
CA TRP A 310 17.99 -10.79 8.95
C TRP A 310 17.55 -10.82 10.42
N GLN A 311 17.56 -11.98 11.06
CA GLN A 311 17.16 -12.16 12.47
C GLN A 311 18.05 -11.34 13.42
N ILE A 312 19.37 -11.34 13.21
CA ILE A 312 20.29 -10.63 14.10
C ILE A 312 20.06 -9.12 14.00
N LYS A 313 19.79 -8.60 12.80
CA LYS A 313 19.44 -7.18 12.56
C LYS A 313 18.10 -6.84 13.21
N LYS A 314 17.06 -7.66 12.99
CA LYS A 314 15.72 -7.49 13.59
C LYS A 314 15.80 -7.41 15.12
N TRP A 315 16.29 -8.46 15.77
CA TRP A 315 16.31 -8.52 17.24
C TRP A 315 17.26 -7.52 17.88
N LEU A 316 18.35 -7.15 17.20
CA LEU A 316 19.20 -6.06 17.64
C LEU A 316 18.47 -4.72 17.63
N LYS A 317 17.75 -4.41 16.55
CA LYS A 317 16.94 -3.18 16.44
C LYS A 317 15.94 -3.07 17.58
N HIS A 318 15.14 -4.13 17.81
CA HIS A 318 14.18 -4.13 18.92
C HIS A 318 14.88 -4.02 20.27
N TYR A 319 15.99 -4.73 20.49
CA TYR A 319 16.68 -4.68 21.78
C TYR A 319 17.21 -3.27 22.08
N LEU A 320 17.84 -2.62 21.10
CA LEU A 320 18.32 -1.24 21.23
C LEU A 320 17.19 -0.24 21.49
N GLN A 321 16.06 -0.38 20.79
CA GLN A 321 14.86 0.41 21.04
C GLN A 321 14.33 0.23 22.46
N MET A 322 14.28 -1.03 22.96
CA MET A 322 13.84 -1.31 24.33
C MET A 322 14.83 -0.80 25.38
N MET A 323 16.14 -0.82 25.12
CA MET A 323 17.14 -0.23 26.03
C MET A 323 16.89 1.28 26.20
N SER A 324 16.57 1.97 25.11
CA SER A 324 16.21 3.40 25.15
C SER A 324 14.88 3.63 25.87
N ALA A 325 13.84 2.84 25.56
CA ALA A 325 12.51 3.00 26.14
C ALA A 325 12.47 2.69 27.65
N ALA A 326 13.27 1.72 28.11
CA ALA A 326 13.40 1.35 29.52
C ALA A 326 14.32 2.30 30.31
N HIS A 327 14.86 3.34 29.69
CA HIS A 327 15.83 4.26 30.31
C HIS A 327 17.00 3.51 30.99
N VAL A 328 17.54 2.50 30.30
CA VAL A 328 18.68 1.73 30.79
C VAL A 328 19.84 2.69 31.07
N PRO A 329 20.57 2.56 32.21
CA PRO A 329 21.66 3.47 32.51
C PRO A 329 22.72 3.50 31.41
N ASP A 330 23.18 4.70 31.05
CA ASP A 330 24.17 4.95 29.99
C ASP A 330 25.37 4.01 30.02
N LYS A 331 25.91 3.74 31.22
CA LYS A 331 27.03 2.83 31.41
C LYS A 331 26.77 1.42 30.84
N GLN A 332 25.53 0.94 30.93
CA GLN A 332 25.14 -0.35 30.38
C GLN A 332 24.94 -0.26 28.85
N ILE A 333 24.37 0.83 28.34
CA ILE A 333 24.23 1.09 26.90
C ILE A 333 25.62 1.14 26.25
N ILE A 334 26.53 1.94 26.79
CA ILE A 334 27.92 2.09 26.32
C ILE A 334 28.63 0.73 26.35
N LYS A 335 28.49 -0.05 27.43
CA LYS A 335 29.09 -1.38 27.53
C LYS A 335 28.55 -2.33 26.46
N PHE A 336 27.23 -2.33 26.24
CA PHE A 336 26.61 -3.16 25.21
C PHE A 336 27.09 -2.76 23.81
N CYS A 337 27.02 -1.47 23.48
CA CYS A 337 27.42 -0.97 22.16
C CYS A 337 28.90 -1.26 21.89
N GLY A 338 29.77 -0.97 22.85
CA GLY A 338 31.21 -1.24 22.76
C GLY A 338 31.54 -2.71 22.50
N ALA A 339 30.77 -3.64 23.07
CA ALA A 339 30.97 -5.07 22.85
C ALA A 339 30.47 -5.57 21.48
N ASN A 340 29.64 -4.80 20.77
CA ASN A 340 28.98 -5.22 19.53
C ASN A 340 29.28 -4.29 18.34
N LEU A 341 30.36 -3.51 18.39
CA LEU A 341 30.78 -2.58 17.32
C LEU A 341 31.12 -3.23 15.98
N ALA A 342 31.23 -4.56 15.91
CA ALA A 342 31.37 -5.29 14.65
C ALA A 342 30.08 -5.25 13.80
N ILE A 343 28.92 -5.00 14.44
CA ILE A 343 27.63 -4.93 13.77
C ILE A 343 27.34 -3.47 13.38
N PRO A 344 27.19 -3.13 12.08
CA PRO A 344 27.00 -1.75 11.64
C PRO A 344 25.80 -1.03 12.27
N GLN A 345 24.69 -1.74 12.52
CA GLN A 345 23.48 -1.19 13.15
C GLN A 345 23.74 -0.71 14.59
N VAL A 346 24.64 -1.38 15.34
CA VAL A 346 25.04 -0.92 16.68
C VAL A 346 25.74 0.42 16.59
N ARG A 347 26.51 0.66 15.52
CA ARG A 347 27.20 1.94 15.33
C ARG A 347 26.23 3.08 15.07
N LEU A 348 25.20 2.88 14.24
CA LEU A 348 24.15 3.89 14.00
C LEU A 348 23.43 4.29 15.31
N PHE A 349 23.04 3.28 16.10
CA PHE A 349 22.40 3.53 17.38
C PHE A 349 23.38 4.23 18.34
N TYR A 350 24.62 3.74 18.43
CA TYR A 350 25.57 4.27 19.39
C TYR A 350 26.03 5.68 19.01
N SER A 351 26.16 6.00 17.72
CA SER A 351 26.39 7.38 17.28
C SER A 351 25.20 8.27 17.64
N GLN A 352 23.96 7.80 17.47
CA GLN A 352 22.79 8.58 17.90
C GLN A 352 22.79 8.84 19.40
N PHE A 353 23.12 7.81 20.19
CA PHE A 353 23.27 7.91 21.64
C PHE A 353 24.36 8.94 21.99
N CYS A 354 25.52 8.91 21.32
CA CYS A 354 26.60 9.87 21.54
C CYS A 354 26.16 11.31 21.19
N LEU A 355 25.45 11.51 20.08
CA LEU A 355 24.90 12.82 19.69
C LEU A 355 23.92 13.37 20.74
N GLN A 356 23.04 12.52 21.28
CA GLN A 356 22.12 12.91 22.36
C GLN A 356 22.84 13.34 23.64
N HIS A 357 24.05 12.84 23.87
CA HIS A 357 24.89 13.15 25.02
C HIS A 357 25.99 14.19 24.72
N GLN A 358 25.90 14.92 23.59
CA GLN A 358 26.87 15.94 23.19
C GLN A 358 28.30 15.39 23.05
N ASP A 359 28.44 14.15 22.57
CA ASP A 359 29.70 13.51 22.20
C ASP A 359 29.77 13.31 20.67
N GLU A 360 29.73 14.43 19.94
CA GLU A 360 29.70 14.42 18.47
C GLU A 360 30.99 13.85 17.87
N ALA A 361 32.13 14.07 18.55
CA ALA A 361 33.42 13.55 18.10
C ALA A 361 33.42 12.02 18.05
N HIS A 362 32.90 11.37 19.10
CA HIS A 362 32.79 9.92 19.11
C HIS A 362 31.74 9.41 18.12
N ALA A 363 30.61 10.10 17.99
CA ALA A 363 29.58 9.76 17.00
C ALA A 363 30.15 9.74 15.57
N VAL A 364 30.89 10.79 15.18
CA VAL A 364 31.56 10.87 13.87
C VAL A 364 32.56 9.72 13.69
N GLN A 365 33.34 9.39 14.72
CA GLN A 365 34.30 8.30 14.64
C GLN A 365 33.63 6.94 14.45
N LEU A 366 32.54 6.67 15.20
CA LEU A 366 31.75 5.45 15.09
C LEU A 366 31.21 5.23 13.68
N LEU A 367 30.70 6.30 13.06
CA LEU A 367 30.13 6.29 11.71
C LEU A 367 31.21 6.09 10.63
N LYS A 368 32.33 6.81 10.74
CA LYS A 368 33.49 6.63 9.84
C LYS A 368 34.02 5.21 9.87
N ASP A 369 34.18 4.65 11.06
CA ASP A 369 34.66 3.28 11.21
C ASP A 369 33.60 2.27 10.77
N GLY A 370 32.31 2.57 10.94
CA GLY A 370 31.22 1.78 10.37
C GLY A 370 31.29 1.69 8.86
N LYS A 371 31.50 2.81 8.16
CA LYS A 371 31.65 2.84 6.70
C LYS A 371 32.82 1.99 6.20
N LYS A 372 33.88 1.82 6.99
CA LYS A 372 35.03 0.95 6.65
C LYS A 372 34.74 -0.55 6.82
N LEU A 373 33.77 -0.91 7.67
CA LEU A 373 33.39 -2.31 7.92
C LEU A 373 32.43 -2.85 6.87
N VAL A 374 31.65 -1.98 6.23
CA VAL A 374 30.66 -2.36 5.23
C VAL A 374 31.33 -2.43 3.85
N THR A 375 31.38 -3.62 3.24
CA THR A 375 31.99 -3.81 1.92
C THR A 375 30.99 -3.78 0.77
N ASP A 376 29.84 -4.43 0.92
CA ASP A 376 28.91 -4.70 -0.19
C ASP A 376 27.43 -4.48 0.20
N ASP A 377 27.15 -3.49 1.04
CA ASP A 377 25.78 -3.10 1.42
C ASP A 377 25.58 -1.59 1.19
N PRO A 378 25.17 -1.18 -0.03
CA PRO A 378 24.93 0.22 -0.37
C PRO A 378 23.87 0.88 0.52
N SER A 379 22.86 0.11 0.98
CA SER A 379 21.82 0.62 1.87
C SER A 379 22.41 1.02 3.22
N MET A 380 23.21 0.13 3.83
CA MET A 380 23.88 0.40 5.10
C MET A 380 24.91 1.54 4.98
N LEU A 381 25.63 1.63 3.86
CA LEU A 381 26.53 2.76 3.58
C LEU A 381 25.77 4.08 3.45
N ALA A 382 24.59 4.06 2.83
CA ALA A 382 23.71 5.22 2.75
C ALA A 382 23.22 5.65 4.13
N GLU A 383 22.77 4.73 4.98
CA GLU A 383 22.32 5.03 6.35
C GLU A 383 23.44 5.67 7.19
N LEU A 384 24.64 5.05 7.19
CA LEU A 384 25.80 5.59 7.89
C LEU A 384 26.18 6.99 7.38
N SER A 385 26.16 7.19 6.07
CA SER A 385 26.52 8.47 5.46
C SER A 385 25.46 9.54 5.70
N ARG A 386 24.17 9.20 5.75
CA ARG A 386 23.10 10.15 6.12
C ARG A 386 23.27 10.65 7.56
N GLN A 387 23.52 9.74 8.50
CA GLN A 387 23.75 10.16 9.89
C GLN A 387 25.08 10.92 10.06
N LEU A 388 26.11 10.56 9.29
CA LEU A 388 27.41 11.25 9.32
C LEU A 388 27.32 12.66 8.73
N LYS A 389 26.56 12.82 7.65
CA LYS A 389 26.16 14.12 7.10
C LYS A 389 25.51 14.97 8.19
N ASP A 390 24.50 14.46 8.86
CA ASP A 390 23.75 15.22 9.88
C ASP A 390 24.66 15.61 11.06
N ALA A 391 25.55 14.73 11.49
CA ALA A 391 26.56 15.03 12.51
C ALA A 391 27.51 16.16 12.07
N TYR A 392 28.00 16.15 10.82
CA TYR A 392 28.82 17.26 10.31
C TYR A 392 28.05 18.57 10.20
N GLN A 393 26.76 18.52 9.87
CA GLN A 393 25.92 19.71 9.83
C GLN A 393 25.79 20.34 11.22
N GLN A 394 25.54 19.53 12.25
CA GLN A 394 25.44 19.99 13.64
C GLN A 394 26.76 20.59 14.16
N LEU A 395 27.89 20.00 13.77
CA LEU A 395 29.23 20.49 14.09
C LEU A 395 29.64 21.76 13.33
N GLY A 396 28.85 22.20 12.34
CA GLY A 396 29.21 23.31 11.46
C GLY A 396 30.32 23.00 10.46
N GLU A 397 30.65 21.72 10.26
CA GLU A 397 31.70 21.21 9.37
C GLU A 397 31.24 21.19 7.91
N LYS A 398 31.02 22.38 7.33
CA LYS A 398 30.40 22.57 6.01
C LYS A 398 31.09 21.80 4.88
N GLN A 399 32.41 21.68 4.91
CA GLN A 399 33.14 20.97 3.87
C GLN A 399 32.89 19.46 3.94
N LEU A 400 32.94 18.88 5.14
CA LEU A 400 32.70 17.45 5.34
C LEU A 400 31.24 17.08 5.08
N TYR A 401 30.30 17.94 5.48
CA TYR A 401 28.87 17.82 5.15
C TYR A 401 28.64 17.70 3.64
N ARG A 402 29.22 18.61 2.86
CA ARG A 402 29.11 18.58 1.39
C ARG A 402 29.78 17.36 0.77
N GLN A 403 30.89 16.89 1.33
CA GLN A 403 31.58 15.68 0.86
C GLN A 403 30.72 14.43 1.06
N GLU A 404 30.06 14.29 2.21
CA GLU A 404 29.15 13.16 2.47
C GLU A 404 27.90 13.23 1.57
N LEU A 405 27.31 14.42 1.38
CA LEU A 405 26.21 14.60 0.42
C LEU A 405 26.61 14.23 -1.00
N TRP A 406 27.81 14.64 -1.44
CA TRP A 406 28.33 14.28 -2.74
C TRP A 406 28.45 12.76 -2.87
N GLN A 407 29.04 12.10 -1.88
CA GLN A 407 29.22 10.66 -1.89
C GLN A 407 27.88 9.91 -1.89
N LEU A 408 26.91 10.34 -1.07
CA LEU A 408 25.56 9.81 -1.09
C LEU A 408 24.95 9.90 -2.50
N LEU A 409 24.99 11.08 -3.12
CA LEU A 409 24.39 11.32 -4.43
C LEU A 409 25.10 10.61 -5.59
N THR A 410 26.36 10.20 -5.43
CA THR A 410 27.11 9.52 -6.50
C THR A 410 27.29 8.02 -6.31
N GLU A 411 27.29 7.52 -5.07
CA GLU A 411 27.65 6.14 -4.77
C GLU A 411 26.54 5.36 -4.05
N TYR A 412 25.92 5.93 -3.00
CA TYR A 412 25.09 5.15 -2.07
C TYR A 412 23.58 5.33 -2.25
N ALA A 413 23.15 6.54 -2.62
CA ALA A 413 21.76 6.92 -2.86
C ALA A 413 21.68 7.84 -4.08
N PRO A 414 22.07 7.35 -5.26
CA PRO A 414 22.22 8.20 -6.42
C PRO A 414 20.89 8.78 -6.90
N ALA A 415 20.93 10.04 -7.29
CA ALA A 415 19.76 10.82 -7.74
C ALA A 415 18.62 11.01 -6.71
N ASP A 416 18.90 10.87 -5.41
CA ASP A 416 17.96 11.25 -4.35
C ASP A 416 17.67 12.77 -4.40
N GLU A 417 16.41 13.14 -4.70
CA GLU A 417 15.97 14.53 -4.90
C GLU A 417 16.07 15.38 -3.63
N MET A 418 15.87 14.76 -2.45
CA MET A 418 15.97 15.47 -1.16
C MET A 418 17.42 15.81 -0.86
N LEU A 419 18.33 14.84 -0.98
CA LEU A 419 19.76 15.06 -0.78
C LEU A 419 20.33 16.04 -1.81
N PHE A 420 19.85 15.99 -3.06
CA PHE A 420 20.24 16.95 -4.09
C PHE A 420 19.82 18.38 -3.71
N SER A 421 18.61 18.54 -3.18
CA SER A 421 18.11 19.82 -2.65
C SER A 421 18.97 20.33 -1.49
N GLU A 422 19.34 19.46 -0.56
CA GLU A 422 20.21 19.80 0.58
C GLU A 422 21.58 20.28 0.10
N LEU A 423 22.20 19.54 -0.83
CA LEU A 423 23.49 19.92 -1.38
C LEU A 423 23.42 21.27 -2.09
N LYS A 424 22.38 21.51 -2.90
CA LYS A 424 22.12 22.80 -3.55
C LYS A 424 22.06 23.95 -2.55
N GLN A 425 21.26 23.80 -1.48
CA GLN A 425 21.09 24.82 -0.45
C GLN A 425 22.39 25.12 0.29
N SER A 426 23.31 24.16 0.34
CA SER A 426 24.61 24.36 0.96
C SER A 426 25.53 25.30 0.16
N TYR A 427 25.28 25.57 -1.13
CA TYR A 427 26.11 26.44 -1.98
C TYR A 427 25.47 27.81 -2.25
N PRO A 428 26.28 28.87 -2.46
CA PRO A 428 25.78 30.11 -3.05
C PRO A 428 25.15 29.87 -4.43
N THR A 429 24.09 30.60 -4.75
CA THR A 429 23.39 30.49 -6.05
C THR A 429 24.29 30.78 -7.25
N THR A 430 25.36 31.56 -7.07
CA THR A 430 26.36 31.85 -8.09
C THR A 430 27.24 30.65 -8.44
N ASP A 431 27.51 29.80 -7.45
CA ASP A 431 28.48 28.70 -7.57
C ASP A 431 27.77 27.39 -7.95
N TRP A 432 26.50 27.25 -7.55
CA TRP A 432 25.69 26.06 -7.76
C TRP A 432 25.66 25.55 -9.21
N PRO A 433 25.48 26.38 -10.25
CA PRO A 433 25.43 25.88 -11.62
C PRO A 433 26.66 25.06 -12.01
N ALA A 434 27.87 25.49 -11.63
CA ALA A 434 29.09 24.76 -11.95
C ALA A 434 29.18 23.44 -11.17
N VAL A 435 28.81 23.46 -9.88
CA VAL A 435 28.81 22.27 -9.01
C VAL A 435 27.79 21.25 -9.50
N ARG A 436 26.59 21.70 -9.87
CA ARG A 436 25.52 20.85 -10.42
C ARG A 436 25.98 20.08 -11.65
N GLU A 437 26.62 20.74 -12.62
CA GLU A 437 27.07 20.06 -13.84
C GLU A 437 28.12 18.99 -13.52
N GLN A 438 29.05 19.27 -12.58
CA GLN A 438 30.01 18.28 -12.11
C GLN A 438 29.32 17.09 -11.44
N LEU A 439 28.31 17.36 -10.60
CA LEU A 439 27.56 16.34 -9.89
C LEU A 439 26.77 15.46 -10.86
N LEU A 440 25.96 16.05 -11.74
CA LEU A 440 25.18 15.31 -12.74
C LEU A 440 26.09 14.44 -13.62
N THR A 441 27.28 14.96 -13.99
CA THR A 441 28.30 14.19 -14.72
C THR A 441 28.84 13.02 -13.90
N ALA A 442 29.06 13.21 -12.59
CA ALA A 442 29.52 12.15 -11.71
C ALA A 442 28.47 11.05 -11.54
N ILE A 443 27.20 11.41 -11.33
CA ILE A 443 26.08 10.48 -11.22
C ILE A 443 25.89 9.70 -12.53
N ALA A 444 25.98 10.38 -13.67
CA ALA A 444 25.81 9.78 -15.00
C ALA A 444 26.83 8.68 -15.33
N LYS A 445 27.92 8.52 -14.55
CA LYS A 445 28.84 7.38 -14.70
C LYS A 445 28.16 6.05 -14.40
N ASN A 446 27.11 6.05 -13.57
CA ASN A 446 26.25 4.90 -13.36
C ASN A 446 25.06 4.97 -14.32
N SER A 447 25.09 4.15 -15.38
CA SER A 447 24.05 4.13 -16.42
C SER A 447 22.68 3.65 -15.92
N ASN A 448 22.61 3.04 -14.74
CA ASN A 448 21.37 2.52 -14.17
C ASN A 448 20.59 3.59 -13.38
N VAL A 449 21.15 4.79 -13.21
CA VAL A 449 20.54 5.86 -12.42
C VAL A 449 19.68 6.75 -13.32
N ASP A 450 18.43 6.99 -12.89
CA ASP A 450 17.56 7.94 -13.58
C ASP A 450 17.82 9.38 -13.14
N LEU A 451 18.36 10.19 -14.05
CA LEU A 451 18.63 11.61 -13.83
C LEU A 451 17.45 12.53 -14.15
N LYS A 452 16.38 12.03 -14.77
CA LYS A 452 15.25 12.86 -15.22
C LYS A 452 14.58 13.65 -14.09
N PRO A 453 14.37 13.09 -12.88
CA PRO A 453 13.82 13.86 -11.76
C PRO A 453 14.68 15.09 -11.41
N LEU A 454 16.01 14.93 -11.37
CA LEU A 454 16.93 16.04 -11.11
C LEU A 454 16.91 17.10 -12.22
N TYR A 455 16.75 16.70 -13.49
CA TYR A 455 16.59 17.65 -14.58
C TYR A 455 15.29 18.46 -14.44
N VAL A 456 14.20 17.85 -13.99
CA VAL A 456 12.95 18.56 -13.70
C VAL A 456 13.15 19.55 -12.58
N GLN A 457 13.74 19.11 -11.46
CA GLN A 457 14.00 19.95 -10.30
C GLN A 457 14.86 21.20 -10.63
N GLU A 458 15.80 21.06 -11.56
CA GLU A 458 16.68 22.15 -12.01
C GLU A 458 16.19 22.89 -13.26
N ASN A 459 14.99 22.55 -13.76
CA ASN A 459 14.41 23.11 -14.98
C ASN A 459 15.34 22.97 -16.21
N LEU A 460 16.08 21.86 -16.28
CA LEU A 460 17.01 21.52 -17.36
C LEU A 460 16.29 20.80 -18.50
N LEU A 461 15.48 21.56 -19.23
CA LEU A 461 14.60 20.98 -20.26
C LEU A 461 15.35 20.30 -21.42
N ASN A 462 16.52 20.82 -21.81
CA ASN A 462 17.31 20.24 -22.91
C ASN A 462 17.91 18.87 -22.54
N PRO A 463 18.62 18.71 -21.40
CA PRO A 463 19.01 17.38 -20.90
C PRO A 463 17.83 16.43 -20.70
N LEU A 464 16.72 16.92 -20.12
CA LEU A 464 15.51 16.12 -19.92
C LEU A 464 14.97 15.59 -21.24
N LEU A 465 14.82 16.46 -22.26
CA LEU A 465 14.37 16.07 -23.59
C LEU A 465 15.29 15.00 -24.19
N LYS A 466 16.62 15.18 -24.10
CA LYS A 466 17.58 14.21 -24.64
C LYS A 466 17.42 12.84 -23.98
N ALA A 467 17.25 12.79 -22.66
CA ALA A 467 17.04 11.56 -21.92
C ALA A 467 15.71 10.88 -22.29
N VAL A 468 14.62 11.65 -22.33
CA VAL A 468 13.29 11.17 -22.72
C VAL A 468 13.27 10.65 -24.16
N VAL A 469 13.97 11.33 -25.08
CA VAL A 469 14.06 10.89 -26.47
C VAL A 469 14.82 9.58 -26.61
N ALA A 470 15.92 9.43 -25.86
CA ALA A 470 16.78 8.25 -25.89
C ALA A 470 16.20 7.02 -25.17
N ALA A 471 15.32 7.20 -24.18
CA ALA A 471 14.68 6.09 -23.45
C ALA A 471 13.81 5.23 -24.37
N ASP A 472 13.72 3.92 -24.13
CA ASP A 472 12.88 3.05 -24.96
C ASP A 472 11.37 3.22 -24.63
N GLY A 473 10.54 3.10 -25.65
CA GLY A 473 9.09 3.20 -25.51
C GLY A 473 8.58 4.61 -25.18
N LEU A 474 7.35 4.69 -24.67
CA LEU A 474 6.61 5.94 -24.49
C LEU A 474 6.36 6.34 -23.04
N TRP A 475 6.83 5.55 -22.06
CA TRP A 475 6.56 5.78 -20.64
C TRP A 475 7.09 7.15 -20.18
N ASP A 476 8.41 7.37 -20.31
CA ASP A 476 9.06 8.63 -19.94
C ASP A 476 8.48 9.81 -20.72
N LEU A 477 8.22 9.63 -22.01
CA LEU A 477 7.61 10.70 -22.81
C LEU A 477 6.28 11.12 -22.19
N ARG A 478 5.41 10.17 -21.82
CA ARG A 478 4.09 10.49 -21.27
C ARG A 478 4.15 11.22 -19.94
N ILE A 479 5.13 10.85 -19.09
CA ILE A 479 5.37 11.50 -17.80
C ILE A 479 5.79 12.96 -18.00
N TYR A 480 6.80 13.20 -18.86
CA TYR A 480 7.40 14.52 -19.01
C TYR A 480 6.80 15.37 -20.14
N GLU A 481 5.80 14.86 -20.86
CA GLU A 481 5.11 15.55 -21.96
C GLU A 481 4.57 16.93 -21.56
N PRO A 482 3.90 17.12 -20.41
CA PRO A 482 3.39 18.45 -20.02
C PRO A 482 4.50 19.52 -19.90
N LEU A 483 5.70 19.11 -19.48
CA LEU A 483 6.84 20.01 -19.30
C LEU A 483 7.57 20.30 -20.63
N LEU A 484 7.69 19.29 -21.50
CA LEU A 484 8.48 19.38 -22.72
C LEU A 484 7.68 19.87 -23.94
N LYS A 485 6.40 19.50 -24.05
CA LYS A 485 5.55 19.79 -25.21
C LYS A 485 5.46 21.27 -25.58
N PRO A 486 5.39 22.24 -24.65
CA PRO A 486 5.30 23.66 -25.00
C PRO A 486 6.49 24.20 -25.80
N ARG A 487 7.67 23.57 -25.70
CA ARG A 487 8.91 24.02 -26.36
C ARG A 487 9.47 23.04 -27.38
N PHE A 488 9.14 21.76 -27.26
CA PHE A 488 9.78 20.69 -28.05
C PHE A 488 8.76 19.76 -28.73
N SER A 489 7.58 20.30 -29.10
CA SER A 489 6.48 19.54 -29.70
C SER A 489 6.93 18.64 -30.86
N ASP A 490 7.78 19.15 -31.74
CA ASP A 490 8.18 18.44 -32.96
C ASP A 490 9.07 17.23 -32.64
N LEU A 491 9.95 17.36 -31.63
CA LEU A 491 10.85 16.30 -31.20
C LEU A 491 10.10 15.19 -30.44
N LEU A 492 9.11 15.56 -29.62
CA LEU A 492 8.24 14.59 -28.96
C LEU A 492 7.34 13.87 -29.97
N LEU A 493 6.81 14.58 -30.96
CA LEU A 493 6.02 13.98 -32.04
C LEU A 493 6.85 13.00 -32.87
N ALA A 494 8.10 13.34 -33.17
CA ALA A 494 9.04 12.45 -33.85
C ALA A 494 9.32 11.17 -33.04
N LYS A 495 9.42 11.27 -31.70
CA LYS A 495 9.51 10.06 -30.85
C LYS A 495 8.25 9.23 -30.92
N TYR A 496 7.07 9.84 -30.80
CA TYR A 496 5.80 9.12 -30.95
C TYR A 496 5.73 8.36 -32.28
N ASP A 497 6.09 9.02 -33.38
CA ASP A 497 6.16 8.42 -34.71
C ASP A 497 7.12 7.22 -34.75
N HIS A 498 8.33 7.38 -34.22
CA HIS A 498 9.31 6.29 -34.13
C HIS A 498 8.79 5.07 -33.36
N GLU A 499 8.31 5.28 -32.13
CA GLU A 499 7.86 4.18 -31.26
C GLU A 499 6.60 3.49 -31.81
N VAL A 500 5.63 4.26 -32.33
CA VAL A 500 4.39 3.68 -32.83
C VAL A 500 4.64 2.84 -34.10
N ARG A 501 5.56 3.28 -34.97
CA ARG A 501 6.01 2.49 -36.12
C ARG A 501 6.76 1.23 -35.71
N LYS A 502 7.65 1.32 -34.73
CA LYS A 502 8.35 0.16 -34.14
C LYS A 502 7.34 -0.87 -33.61
N MET A 503 6.36 -0.44 -32.82
CA MET A 503 5.30 -1.29 -32.26
C MET A 503 4.44 -1.96 -33.34
N ALA A 504 4.22 -1.29 -34.48
CA ALA A 504 3.43 -1.78 -35.60
C ALA A 504 4.13 -2.85 -36.45
N THR A 505 5.45 -3.03 -36.34
CA THR A 505 6.19 -4.03 -37.15
C THR A 505 5.69 -5.46 -36.91
N THR A 506 5.44 -5.83 -35.66
CA THR A 506 4.94 -7.16 -35.28
C THR A 506 3.42 -7.25 -35.37
N THR A 507 2.89 -8.42 -35.73
CA THR A 507 1.46 -8.70 -35.65
C THR A 507 1.00 -8.79 -34.18
N GLY A 508 -0.30 -8.66 -33.94
CA GLY A 508 -0.87 -8.82 -32.60
C GLY A 508 -2.40 -8.89 -32.61
N THR A 509 -2.98 -8.93 -31.42
CA THR A 509 -4.44 -9.00 -31.22
C THR A 509 -5.12 -7.66 -31.48
N ARG A 510 -6.45 -7.64 -31.54
CA ARG A 510 -7.26 -6.41 -31.67
C ARG A 510 -6.91 -5.36 -30.61
N ARG A 511 -6.64 -5.79 -29.38
CA ARG A 511 -6.18 -4.94 -28.25
C ARG A 511 -4.90 -4.18 -28.55
N LYS A 512 -3.93 -4.82 -29.23
CA LYS A 512 -2.70 -4.15 -29.67
C LYS A 512 -2.99 -3.03 -30.67
N TYR A 513 -3.85 -3.26 -31.65
CA TYR A 513 -4.19 -2.24 -32.65
C TYR A 513 -4.99 -1.08 -32.03
N GLN A 514 -5.87 -1.37 -31.06
CA GLN A 514 -6.52 -0.33 -30.26
C GLN A 514 -5.50 0.54 -29.51
N GLN A 515 -4.44 -0.05 -28.94
CA GLN A 515 -3.35 0.69 -28.31
C GLN A 515 -2.62 1.60 -29.31
N LEU A 516 -2.32 1.12 -30.52
CA LEU A 516 -1.70 1.95 -31.57
C LEU A 516 -2.58 3.13 -31.96
N VAL A 517 -3.89 2.90 -32.15
CA VAL A 517 -4.87 3.96 -32.42
C VAL A 517 -4.94 4.96 -31.27
N GLY A 518 -4.89 4.51 -30.02
CA GLY A 518 -4.80 5.39 -28.85
C GLY A 518 -3.58 6.31 -28.88
N ILE A 519 -2.42 5.79 -29.32
CA ILE A 519 -1.20 6.60 -29.50
C ILE A 519 -1.38 7.62 -30.63
N LEU A 520 -1.92 7.22 -31.79
CA LEU A 520 -2.19 8.12 -32.91
C LEU A 520 -3.15 9.26 -32.51
N LYS A 521 -4.20 8.97 -31.73
CA LYS A 521 -5.12 9.98 -31.20
C LYS A 521 -4.38 11.01 -30.34
N ARG A 522 -3.43 10.59 -29.51
CA ARG A 522 -2.61 11.51 -28.71
C ARG A 522 -1.68 12.36 -29.58
N MET A 523 -1.14 11.79 -30.66
CA MET A 523 -0.33 12.52 -31.64
C MET A 523 -1.13 13.64 -32.33
N LEU A 524 -2.44 13.49 -32.57
CA LEU A 524 -3.29 14.55 -33.15
C LEU A 524 -3.34 15.82 -32.31
N ALA A 525 -3.05 15.74 -31.00
CA ALA A 525 -2.97 16.89 -30.11
C ALA A 525 -1.65 17.70 -30.26
N TYR A 526 -0.79 17.35 -31.23
CA TYR A 526 0.42 18.10 -31.56
C TYR A 526 0.20 19.03 -32.76
N PRO A 527 0.90 20.18 -32.84
CA PRO A 527 0.74 21.12 -33.95
C PRO A 527 0.89 20.48 -35.35
N ALA A 528 1.90 19.62 -35.54
CA ALA A 528 2.11 18.87 -36.78
C ALA A 528 1.44 17.48 -36.79
N GLY A 529 0.71 17.14 -35.73
CA GLY A 529 0.18 15.80 -35.46
C GLY A 529 -0.69 15.23 -36.57
N LYS A 530 -1.60 16.04 -37.10
CA LYS A 530 -2.51 15.61 -38.19
C LYS A 530 -1.74 15.11 -39.41
N SER A 531 -0.75 15.89 -39.87
CA SER A 531 0.05 15.52 -41.04
C SER A 531 0.89 14.26 -40.81
N THR A 532 1.48 14.09 -39.63
CA THR A 532 2.28 12.91 -39.28
C THR A 532 1.40 11.66 -39.19
N VAL A 533 0.25 11.75 -38.52
CA VAL A 533 -0.70 10.63 -38.39
C VAL A 533 -1.23 10.20 -39.76
N GLN A 534 -1.56 11.14 -40.64
CA GLN A 534 -1.96 10.84 -42.02
C GLN A 534 -0.91 10.03 -42.77
N ALA A 535 0.37 10.41 -42.66
CA ALA A 535 1.47 9.68 -43.28
C ALA A 535 1.60 8.27 -42.71
N ILE A 536 1.54 8.10 -41.38
CA ILE A 536 1.60 6.77 -40.73
C ILE A 536 0.47 5.86 -41.19
N VAL A 537 -0.77 6.37 -41.20
CA VAL A 537 -1.95 5.59 -41.63
C VAL A 537 -1.81 5.16 -43.08
N HIS A 538 -1.40 6.07 -43.96
CA HIS A 538 -1.16 5.76 -45.37
C HIS A 538 -0.08 4.68 -45.55
N ASP A 539 1.04 4.81 -44.85
CA ASP A 539 2.14 3.84 -44.91
C ASP A 539 1.67 2.45 -44.44
N TRP A 540 0.92 2.37 -43.35
CA TRP A 540 0.43 1.09 -42.83
C TRP A 540 -0.62 0.44 -43.72
N GLN A 541 -1.48 1.22 -44.39
CA GLN A 541 -2.44 0.70 -45.37
C GLN A 541 -1.72 0.02 -46.55
N GLN A 542 -0.59 0.57 -46.99
CA GLN A 542 0.23 -0.02 -48.06
C GLN A 542 1.08 -1.20 -47.58
N GLN A 543 1.68 -1.09 -46.40
CA GLN A 543 2.63 -2.07 -45.89
C GLN A 543 1.94 -3.31 -45.27
N TYR A 544 0.76 -3.15 -44.70
CA TYR A 544 0.06 -4.19 -43.96
C TYR A 544 -1.39 -4.45 -44.43
N PRO A 545 -1.67 -4.56 -45.75
CA PRO A 545 -3.03 -4.60 -46.30
C PRO A 545 -3.85 -5.81 -45.83
N ARG A 546 -3.19 -6.89 -45.37
CA ARG A 546 -3.84 -8.12 -44.91
C ARG A 546 -4.14 -8.15 -43.40
N ARG A 547 -3.79 -7.10 -42.65
CA ARG A 547 -4.08 -7.01 -41.21
C ARG A 547 -5.48 -6.39 -40.99
N SER A 548 -6.53 -7.15 -41.26
CA SER A 548 -7.93 -6.67 -41.20
C SER A 548 -8.29 -5.98 -39.88
N ALA A 549 -7.95 -6.59 -38.75
CA ALA A 549 -8.21 -6.00 -37.43
C ALA A 549 -7.49 -4.66 -37.22
N MET A 550 -6.33 -4.44 -37.83
CA MET A 550 -5.64 -3.15 -37.80
C MET A 550 -6.39 -2.11 -38.65
N MET A 551 -6.80 -2.48 -39.86
CA MET A 551 -7.55 -1.60 -40.76
C MET A 551 -8.91 -1.18 -40.17
N ASP A 552 -9.60 -2.11 -39.52
CA ASP A 552 -10.83 -1.82 -38.78
C ASP A 552 -10.61 -0.75 -37.71
N GLU A 553 -9.59 -0.89 -36.86
CA GLU A 553 -9.33 0.10 -35.81
C GLU A 553 -8.85 1.44 -36.38
N LEU A 554 -8.04 1.43 -37.45
CA LEU A 554 -7.62 2.66 -38.14
C LEU A 554 -8.81 3.41 -38.76
N SER A 555 -9.81 2.70 -39.28
CA SER A 555 -11.02 3.33 -39.86
C SER A 555 -11.86 4.11 -38.84
N ARG A 556 -11.68 3.80 -37.54
CA ARG A 556 -12.34 4.47 -36.41
C ARG A 556 -11.56 5.68 -35.89
N LEU A 557 -10.40 5.98 -36.46
CA LEU A 557 -9.62 7.16 -36.13
C LEU A 557 -10.30 8.39 -36.78
N ASN A 558 -10.76 9.34 -35.97
CA ASN A 558 -11.26 10.63 -36.45
C ASN A 558 -10.11 11.65 -36.41
N TRP A 559 -9.84 12.35 -37.52
CA TRP A 559 -8.60 13.10 -37.78
C TRP A 559 -8.84 14.51 -38.33
#